data_AF-A0A3C0I031-F1
#
_entry.id   AF-A0A3C0I031-F1
#
_cell.length_a   1.000
_cell.length_b   1.000
_cell.length_c   1.000
_cell.angle_alpha   90.00
_cell.angle_beta   90.00
_cell.angle_gamma   90.00
#
_symmetry.space_group_name_H-M   'P 1'
#
loop_
_entity.id
_entity.type
_entity.pdbx_description
1 polymer ?
#
loop_
_entity_poly.entity_id
_entity_poly.type
_entity_poly.pdbx_seq_one_letter_code
_entity_poly.pdbx_strand_id
1 'polypeptide(L)'
;MQIEILDKKGLREFGLIMGGFFVGLFGLLFPWLFGLAFPVWPWIIAVALWIPALLIPNSLKPIYHGWMFFALILGWINTRLLLAIVFYVMITPMGLIMRLFGKNAMKNRPDVSESYRKSTPSRSSQQMEQPF
;
A
#
# COMPACT_ATOMS: atom_id res chain seq x y z
N MET A 1 -11.82 -10.11 3.61
CA MET A 1 -11.70 -9.41 2.32
C MET A 1 -12.55 -10.20 1.34
N GLN A 2 -13.78 -9.75 1.09
CA GLN A 2 -14.76 -10.50 0.31
C GLN A 2 -14.61 -10.11 -1.15
N ILE A 3 -14.42 -11.10 -2.04
CA ILE A 3 -14.44 -10.88 -3.48
C ILE A 3 -15.91 -10.65 -3.86
N GLU A 4 -16.23 -9.45 -4.35
CA GLU A 4 -17.59 -9.13 -4.79
C GLU A 4 -17.95 -9.98 -6.01
N ILE A 5 -19.08 -10.68 -5.91
CA ILE A 5 -19.59 -11.54 -6.99
C ILE A 5 -20.20 -10.63 -8.04
N LEU A 6 -19.49 -10.43 -9.15
CA LEU A 6 -19.95 -9.59 -10.24
C LEU A 6 -21.12 -10.23 -11.00
N ASP A 7 -22.08 -9.38 -11.38
CA ASP A 7 -23.11 -9.71 -12.35
C ASP A 7 -22.53 -9.84 -13.77
N LYS A 8 -23.29 -10.38 -14.73
CA LYS A 8 -22.86 -10.62 -16.12
C LYS A 8 -22.26 -9.38 -16.78
N LYS A 9 -22.82 -8.20 -16.49
CA LYS A 9 -22.31 -6.91 -17.01
C LYS A 9 -20.91 -6.59 -16.46
N GLY A 10 -20.68 -6.80 -15.16
CA GLY A 10 -19.39 -6.58 -14.53
C GLY A 10 -18.30 -7.51 -15.04
N LEU A 11 -18.62 -8.78 -15.30
CA LEU A 11 -17.68 -9.74 -15.89
C LEU A 11 -17.28 -9.36 -17.34
N ARG A 12 -18.23 -8.84 -18.12
CA ARG A 12 -17.95 -8.33 -19.47
C ARG A 12 -17.04 -7.12 -19.42
N GLU A 13 -17.34 -6.16 -18.54
CA GLU A 13 -16.55 -4.94 -18.37
C GLU A 13 -15.12 -5.27 -17.91
N PHE A 14 -14.96 -6.20 -16.96
CA PHE A 14 -13.67 -6.72 -16.54
C PHE A 14 -12.85 -7.27 -17.72
N GLY A 15 -13.45 -8.15 -18.54
CA GLY A 15 -12.76 -8.74 -19.70
C GLY A 15 -12.36 -7.70 -20.75
N LEU A 16 -13.22 -6.71 -21.00
CA LEU A 16 -12.92 -5.61 -21.92
C LEU A 16 -11.78 -4.72 -21.41
N ILE A 17 -11.87 -4.27 -20.15
CA ILE A 17 -10.85 -3.41 -19.52
C ILE A 17 -9.52 -4.15 -19.44
N MET A 18 -9.51 -5.42 -19.01
CA MET A 18 -8.27 -6.21 -18.91
C MET A 18 -7.64 -6.44 -20.28
N GLY A 19 -8.40 -6.87 -21.28
CA GLY A 19 -7.86 -7.04 -22.63
C GLY A 19 -7.31 -5.73 -23.21
N GLY A 20 -8.02 -4.62 -23.00
CA GLY A 20 -7.56 -3.28 -23.40
C GLY A 20 -6.29 -2.86 -22.67
N PHE A 21 -6.18 -3.16 -21.38
CA PHE A 21 -4.98 -2.90 -20.58
C PHE A 21 -3.78 -3.69 -21.11
N PHE A 22 -3.93 -4.99 -21.41
CA PHE A 22 -2.84 -5.81 -21.96
C PHE A 22 -2.37 -5.30 -23.33
N VAL A 23 -3.28 -4.95 -24.23
CA VAL A 23 -2.93 -4.40 -25.56
C VAL A 23 -2.32 -3.00 -25.44
N GLY A 24 -2.92 -2.11 -24.63
CA GLY A 24 -2.42 -0.76 -24.45
C GLY A 24 -1.03 -0.74 -23.81
N LEU A 25 -0.82 -1.53 -22.75
CA LEU A 25 0.44 -1.55 -22.03
C LEU A 25 1.51 -2.34 -22.79
N PHE A 26 1.28 -3.64 -23.04
CA PHE A 26 2.30 -4.52 -23.61
C PHE A 26 2.32 -4.52 -25.13
N GLY A 27 1.19 -4.24 -25.77
CA GLY A 27 1.09 -4.19 -27.23
C GLY A 27 1.47 -2.84 -27.83
N LEU A 28 1.32 -1.73 -27.11
CA LEU A 28 1.55 -0.38 -27.65
C LEU A 28 2.61 0.40 -26.86
N LEU A 29 2.38 0.63 -25.56
CA LEU A 29 3.26 1.48 -24.73
C LEU A 29 4.68 0.94 -24.59
N PHE A 30 4.85 -0.33 -24.23
CA PHE A 30 6.17 -0.93 -24.06
C PHE A 30 6.98 -0.97 -25.38
N PRO A 31 6.44 -1.49 -26.50
CA PRO A 31 7.15 -1.49 -27.78
C PRO A 31 7.52 -0.07 -28.23
N TRP A 32 6.63 0.89 -28.01
CA TRP A 32 6.88 2.30 -28.33
C TRP A 32 7.97 2.92 -27.47
N LEU A 33 7.97 2.68 -26.16
CA LEU A 33 8.94 3.26 -25.22
C LEU A 33 10.35 2.65 -25.37
N PHE A 34 10.43 1.36 -25.68
CA PHE A 34 11.69 0.63 -25.76
C PHE A 34 12.18 0.38 -27.21
N GLY A 35 11.45 0.86 -28.22
CA GLY A 35 11.77 0.66 -29.64
C GLY A 35 11.77 -0.81 -30.07
N LEU A 36 11.01 -1.66 -29.37
CA LEU A 36 10.94 -3.10 -29.64
C LEU A 36 9.91 -3.40 -30.73
N ALA A 37 10.06 -4.54 -31.40
CA ALA A 37 9.04 -5.04 -32.33
C ALA A 37 7.71 -5.27 -31.59
N PHE A 38 6.60 -4.90 -32.23
CA PHE A 38 5.27 -5.08 -31.67
C PHE A 38 4.98 -6.57 -31.41
N PRO A 39 4.89 -7.00 -30.14
CA PRO A 39 4.69 -8.39 -29.82
C PRO A 39 3.24 -8.78 -30.13
N VAL A 40 3.05 -9.98 -30.71
CA VAL A 40 1.71 -10.48 -31.09
C VAL A 40 0.96 -11.07 -29.89
N TRP A 41 1.67 -11.55 -28.87
CA TRP A 41 1.08 -12.23 -27.72
C TRP A 41 0.03 -11.41 -26.92
N PRO A 42 0.15 -10.07 -26.71
CA PRO A 42 -0.86 -9.30 -25.98
C PRO A 42 -2.19 -9.24 -26.74
N TRP A 43 -2.13 -9.21 -28.07
CA TRP A 43 -3.31 -9.22 -28.93
C TRP A 43 -4.05 -10.56 -28.84
N ILE A 44 -3.31 -11.68 -28.80
CA ILE A 44 -3.89 -13.02 -28.63
C ILE A 44 -4.62 -13.10 -27.28
N ILE A 45 -4.02 -12.61 -26.19
CA ILE A 45 -4.64 -12.60 -24.87
C ILE A 45 -5.89 -11.71 -24.85
N ALA A 46 -5.84 -10.52 -25.47
CA ALA A 46 -7.00 -9.65 -25.54
C ALA A 46 -8.15 -10.30 -26.31
N VAL A 47 -7.89 -10.94 -27.45
CA VAL A 47 -8.92 -11.68 -28.19
C VAL A 47 -9.48 -12.83 -27.36
N ALA A 48 -8.60 -13.59 -26.68
CA ALA A 48 -9.01 -14.68 -25.80
C ALA A 48 -9.85 -14.22 -24.60
N LEU A 49 -9.70 -12.96 -24.15
CA LEU A 49 -10.53 -12.36 -23.09
C LEU A 49 -11.80 -11.71 -23.64
N TRP A 50 -11.74 -11.06 -24.79
CA TRP A 50 -12.87 -10.34 -25.39
C TRP A 50 -13.93 -11.27 -25.97
N ILE A 51 -13.55 -12.39 -26.59
CA ILE A 51 -14.49 -13.39 -27.11
C ILE A 51 -15.44 -13.90 -26.00
N PRO A 52 -14.96 -14.45 -24.87
CA PRO A 52 -15.83 -14.87 -23.78
C PRO A 52 -16.51 -13.69 -23.08
N ALA A 53 -15.90 -12.51 -23.01
CA ALA A 53 -16.54 -11.32 -22.45
C ALA A 53 -17.82 -10.92 -23.20
N LEU A 54 -17.84 -11.08 -24.52
CA LEU A 54 -18.97 -10.74 -25.37
C LEU A 54 -19.99 -11.88 -25.50
N LEU A 55 -19.53 -13.12 -25.64
CA LEU A 55 -20.40 -14.27 -25.91
C LEU A 55 -20.91 -14.95 -24.64
N ILE A 56 -20.03 -15.23 -23.68
CA ILE A 56 -20.34 -16.04 -22.49
C ILE A 56 -19.60 -15.47 -21.27
N PRO A 57 -20.04 -14.33 -20.71
CA PRO A 57 -19.33 -13.65 -19.62
C PRO A 57 -19.19 -14.51 -18.36
N ASN A 58 -20.07 -15.50 -18.16
CA ASN A 58 -19.98 -16.43 -17.04
C ASN A 58 -18.70 -17.29 -17.04
N SER A 59 -18.10 -17.53 -18.20
CA SER A 59 -16.85 -18.30 -18.31
C SER A 59 -15.64 -17.54 -17.73
N LEU A 60 -15.73 -16.20 -17.62
CA LEU A 60 -14.68 -15.36 -17.03
C LEU A 60 -14.67 -15.36 -15.50
N LYS A 61 -15.67 -15.96 -14.83
CA LYS A 61 -15.74 -16.02 -13.36
C LYS A 61 -14.48 -16.58 -12.70
N PRO A 62 -13.93 -17.75 -13.06
CA PRO A 62 -12.72 -18.28 -12.43
C PRO A 62 -11.51 -17.36 -12.64
N ILE A 63 -11.37 -16.78 -13.84
CA ILE A 63 -10.28 -15.86 -14.18
C ILE A 63 -10.38 -14.59 -13.32
N TYR A 64 -11.58 -14.01 -13.21
CA TYR A 64 -11.85 -12.86 -12.35
C TYR A 64 -11.51 -13.15 -10.88
N HIS A 65 -11.91 -14.31 -10.35
CA HIS A 65 -11.62 -14.66 -8.95
C HIS A 65 -10.12 -14.83 -8.70
N GLY A 66 -9.40 -15.49 -9.61
CA GLY A 66 -7.94 -15.65 -9.52
C GLY A 66 -7.22 -14.30 -9.57
N TRP A 67 -7.63 -13.43 -10.51
CA TRP A 67 -7.09 -12.08 -10.62
C TRP A 67 -7.37 -11.23 -9.38
N MET A 68 -8.61 -11.29 -8.88
CA MET A 68 -8.98 -10.52 -7.68
C MET A 68 -8.19 -11.01 -6.47
N PHE A 69 -8.03 -12.31 -6.29
CA PHE A 69 -7.20 -12.86 -5.22
C PHE A 69 -5.76 -12.33 -5.26
N PHE A 70 -5.18 -12.25 -6.46
CA PHE A 70 -3.87 -11.62 -6.65
C PHE A 70 -3.90 -10.12 -6.26
N ALA A 71 -4.91 -9.37 -6.70
CA ALA A 71 -5.08 -7.96 -6.32
C ALA A 71 -5.20 -7.77 -4.81
N LEU A 72 -5.88 -8.68 -4.10
CA LEU A 72 -6.01 -8.66 -2.64
C LEU A 72 -4.65 -8.85 -1.95
N ILE A 73 -3.85 -9.81 -2.40
CA ILE A 73 -2.49 -10.03 -1.89
C ILE A 73 -1.63 -8.80 -2.15
N LEU A 74 -1.70 -8.26 -3.36
CA LEU A 74 -0.94 -7.07 -3.74
C LEU A 74 -1.32 -5.86 -2.87
N GLY A 75 -2.62 -5.67 -2.58
CA GLY A 75 -3.10 -4.61 -1.69
C GLY A 75 -2.57 -4.75 -0.25
N TRP A 76 -2.51 -5.99 0.25
CA TRP A 76 -1.93 -6.28 1.57
C TRP A 76 -0.42 -5.99 1.63
N ILE A 77 0.31 -6.38 0.58
CA ILE A 77 1.74 -6.05 0.45
C ILE A 77 1.92 -4.54 0.35
N ASN A 78 1.14 -3.87 -0.50
CA ASN A 78 1.25 -2.43 -0.76
C ASN A 78 1.10 -1.61 0.52
N THR A 79 0.12 -1.95 1.37
CA THR A 79 -0.08 -1.26 2.65
C THR A 79 1.16 -1.38 3.53
N ARG A 80 1.72 -2.58 3.69
CA ARG A 80 2.94 -2.79 4.49
C ARG A 80 4.15 -2.12 3.89
N LEU A 81 4.29 -2.19 2.58
CA LEU A 81 5.39 -1.58 1.85
C LEU A 81 5.36 -0.06 2.00
N LEU A 82 4.19 0.57 1.85
CA LEU A 82 4.03 2.01 2.01
C LEU A 82 4.37 2.44 3.44
N LEU A 83 3.85 1.74 4.45
CA LEU A 83 4.20 2.00 5.85
C LEU A 83 5.70 1.83 6.11
N ALA A 84 6.31 0.77 5.58
CA ALA A 84 7.76 0.53 5.71
C ALA A 84 8.57 1.66 5.05
N ILE A 85 8.20 2.06 3.83
CA ILE A 85 8.86 3.17 3.12
C ILE A 85 8.75 4.45 3.95
N VAL A 86 7.55 4.82 4.41
CA VAL A 86 7.37 6.03 5.24
C VAL A 86 8.21 5.96 6.50
N PHE A 87 8.23 4.82 7.18
CA PHE A 87 9.01 4.64 8.40
C PHE A 87 10.52 4.76 8.15
N TYR A 88 11.05 4.09 7.13
CA TYR A 88 12.49 4.06 6.87
C TYR A 88 13.01 5.29 6.12
N VAL A 89 12.19 5.94 5.28
CA VAL A 89 12.60 7.09 4.47
C VAL A 89 12.30 8.42 5.17
N MET A 90 11.28 8.49 6.04
CA MET A 90 10.93 9.72 6.74
C MET A 90 11.23 9.63 8.23
N ILE A 91 10.63 8.66 8.94
CA ILE A 91 10.65 8.63 10.42
C ILE A 91 12.05 8.29 10.94
N THR A 92 12.68 7.28 10.37
CA THR A 92 14.00 6.78 10.80
C THR A 92 15.10 7.82 10.59
N PRO A 93 15.26 8.46 9.40
CA PRO A 93 16.27 9.50 9.24
C PRO A 93 15.98 10.72 10.09
N MET A 94 14.70 11.10 10.30
CA MET A 94 14.35 12.16 11.24
C MET A 94 14.85 11.84 12.66
N GLY A 95 14.61 10.63 13.16
CA GLY A 95 15.11 10.19 14.46
C GLY A 95 16.63 10.11 14.53
N LEU A 96 17.28 9.66 13.45
CA LEU A 96 18.75 9.60 13.35
C LEU A 96 19.35 11.00 13.38
N ILE A 97 18.79 11.94 12.63
CA ILE A 97 19.17 13.36 12.63
C ILE A 97 19.01 13.93 14.03
N MET A 98 17.86 13.73 14.69
CA MET A 98 17.66 14.20 16.07
C MET A 98 18.72 13.64 17.03
N ARG A 99 19.09 12.36 16.87
CA ARG A 99 20.13 11.70 17.67
C ARG A 99 21.53 12.27 17.39
N LEU A 100 21.87 12.52 16.12
CA LEU A 100 23.16 13.12 15.72
C LEU A 100 23.30 14.56 16.23
N PHE A 101 22.23 15.35 16.21
CA PHE A 101 22.21 16.71 16.74
C PHE A 101 21.98 16.78 18.26
N GLY A 102 22.03 15.65 18.97
CA GLY A 102 21.89 15.59 20.42
C GLY A 102 20.51 16.02 20.96
N LYS A 103 19.51 16.15 20.09
CA LYS A 103 18.14 16.52 20.46
C LYS A 103 17.40 15.30 20.96
N ASN A 104 17.53 15.03 22.26
CA ASN A 104 16.68 14.05 22.94
C ASN A 104 15.30 14.65 23.22
N ALA A 105 14.26 14.07 22.60
CA ALA A 105 12.87 14.39 22.94
C ALA A 105 12.55 14.04 24.41
N MET A 106 13.20 12.99 24.95
CA MET A 106 13.21 12.69 26.37
C MET A 106 14.30 13.51 27.07
N LYS A 107 13.97 14.77 27.40
CA LYS A 107 14.83 15.71 28.16
C LYS A 107 15.22 15.24 29.58
N ASN A 108 14.67 14.12 30.06
CA ASN A 108 14.73 13.69 31.46
C ASN A 108 15.38 12.31 31.67
N ARG A 109 16.27 11.86 30.79
CA ARG A 109 17.07 10.66 31.11
C ARG A 109 18.15 11.04 32.13
N PRO A 110 18.14 10.49 33.35
CA PRO A 110 19.22 10.68 34.29
C PRO A 110 20.46 9.94 33.78
N ASP A 111 21.61 10.59 33.83
CA ASP A 111 22.88 10.07 33.28
C ASP A 111 23.45 8.93 34.15
N VAL A 112 23.07 8.87 35.45
CA VAL A 112 23.67 7.96 36.45
C VAL A 112 22.71 7.52 37.58
N SER A 113 21.36 7.57 37.42
CA SER A 113 20.45 7.18 38.53
C SER A 113 19.71 5.85 38.29
N GLU A 114 19.58 5.05 39.36
CA GLU A 114 18.77 3.81 39.36
C GLU A 114 17.26 4.04 39.19
N SER A 115 16.80 5.30 39.21
CA SER A 115 15.37 5.61 39.17
C SER A 115 15.06 6.92 38.46
N TYR A 116 14.04 6.89 37.60
CA TYR A 116 13.42 8.06 36.96
C TYR A 116 12.61 8.95 37.93
N ARG A 117 12.57 8.61 39.22
CA ARG A 117 11.87 9.41 40.23
C ARG A 117 12.49 10.80 40.32
N LYS A 118 11.69 11.83 40.01
CA LYS A 118 12.01 13.21 40.37
C LYS A 118 11.54 13.46 41.80
N SER A 119 12.46 13.74 42.72
CA SER A 119 12.10 14.23 44.05
C SER A 119 11.35 15.54 43.88
N THR A 120 10.05 15.51 44.15
CA THR A 120 9.22 16.72 44.16
C THR A 120 9.43 17.39 45.51
N PRO A 121 9.74 18.69 45.58
CA PRO A 121 9.84 19.37 46.86
C PRO A 121 8.51 19.25 47.62
N SER A 122 8.61 19.20 48.95
CA SER A 122 7.47 19.23 49.87
C SER A 122 6.52 20.37 49.46
N ARG A 123 5.28 20.04 49.10
CA ARG A 123 4.27 21.04 48.71
C ARG A 123 4.03 21.96 49.90
N SER A 124 4.10 23.27 49.67
CA SER A 124 3.75 24.26 50.69
C SER A 124 2.25 24.17 51.02
N SER A 125 1.88 24.44 52.27
CA SER A 125 0.48 24.39 52.71
C SER A 125 -0.42 25.33 51.90
N GLN A 126 0.11 26.49 51.47
CA GLN A 126 -0.57 27.45 50.60
C GLN A 126 -0.89 26.91 49.21
N GLN A 127 -0.07 26.01 48.64
CA GLN A 127 -0.39 25.36 47.35
C GLN A 127 -1.52 24.32 47.48
N MET A 128 -1.85 23.87 48.69
CA MET A 128 -3.00 22.99 48.92
C MET A 128 -4.31 23.79 49.03
N GLU A 129 -4.24 25.10 49.25
CA GLU A 129 -5.41 25.99 49.34
C GLU A 129 -6.02 26.32 47.96
N GLN A 130 -5.26 26.13 46.88
CA GLN A 130 -5.75 26.27 45.50
C GLN A 130 -5.40 25.01 44.69
N PRO A 131 -6.27 23.99 44.72
CA PRO A 131 -5.99 22.68 44.14
C PRO A 131 -6.15 22.61 42.61
N PHE A 132 -6.53 23.69 41.93
CA PHE A 132 -6.78 23.74 40.48
C PHE A 132 -5.97 24.85 39.81
#